data_AF-J3PI59-F1
#
_entry.id   AF-J3PI59-F1
#
_cell.length_a   1.000
_cell.length_b   1.000
_cell.length_c   1.000
_cell.angle_alpha   90.00
_cell.angle_beta   90.00
_cell.angle_gamma   90.00
#
_symmetry.space_group_name_H-M   'P 1'
#
loop_
_entity.id
_entity.type
_entity.pdbx_description
1 polymer ?
#
loop_
_entity_poly.entity_id
_entity_poly.type
_entity_poly.pdbx_seq_one_letter_code
_entity_poly.pdbx_strand_id
1 'polypeptide(L)'
;MRPSTALLSSLLGLATAMSSGEEFTSSGTPDGGFTIPKGLPDGIYSVSVDEAGVAHHTTVSTLSSRSEGAAPLDVLGAVKRRRSGGATLQKRDWGFDCGGGREMNHQATDTAVDLLRRECGGGKTVGVGTHLYGIGNSGGHQVAAFFCLFDHNPSERACYNSEAGLRYEAITQVCGWYREGWTDWYSGSTKEYTYGYHLVDDNKNFCGRNH
;
A
#
# COMPACT_ATOMS: atom_id res chain seq x y z
N MET A 1 35.52 46.74 -20.61
CA MET A 1 34.38 45.80 -20.72
C MET A 1 34.77 44.55 -19.93
N ARG A 2 34.08 44.27 -18.81
CA ARG A 2 34.35 43.13 -17.93
C ARG A 2 33.44 41.96 -18.35
N PRO A 3 33.95 40.75 -18.61
CA PRO A 3 33.08 39.58 -18.67
C PRO A 3 32.84 39.07 -17.24
N SER A 4 31.58 39.05 -16.83
CA SER A 4 31.15 38.38 -15.60
C SER A 4 30.97 36.89 -15.89
N THR A 5 31.82 36.07 -15.28
CA THR A 5 31.71 34.61 -15.30
C THR A 5 30.63 34.19 -14.32
N ALA A 6 29.52 33.65 -14.82
CA ALA A 6 28.50 33.02 -13.98
C ALA A 6 28.89 31.55 -13.72
N LEU A 7 29.15 31.22 -12.46
CA LEU A 7 29.32 29.85 -11.99
C LEU A 7 27.94 29.19 -11.86
N LEU A 8 27.68 28.19 -12.70
CA LEU A 8 26.55 27.27 -12.58
C LEU A 8 26.87 26.23 -11.49
N SER A 9 26.36 26.43 -10.28
CA SER A 9 26.37 25.39 -9.24
C SER A 9 25.26 24.39 -9.52
N SER A 10 25.62 23.21 -10.02
CA SER A 10 24.74 22.05 -10.14
C SER A 10 24.62 21.39 -8.76
N LEU A 11 23.47 21.53 -8.10
CA LEU A 11 23.13 20.74 -6.92
C LEU A 11 22.72 19.33 -7.39
N LEU A 12 23.64 18.38 -7.34
CA LEU A 12 23.29 16.97 -7.33
C LEU A 12 22.60 16.67 -6.00
N GLY A 13 21.28 16.52 -6.02
CA GLY A 13 20.56 15.90 -4.91
C GLY A 13 20.95 14.43 -4.83
N LEU A 14 21.75 14.05 -3.83
CA LEU A 14 21.97 12.65 -3.51
C LEU A 14 20.64 12.09 -3.00
N ALA A 15 20.02 11.19 -3.76
CA ALA A 15 18.98 10.34 -3.23
C ALA A 15 19.63 9.42 -2.19
N THR A 16 19.46 9.73 -0.91
CA THR A 16 19.85 8.83 0.19
C THR A 16 19.02 7.57 0.05
N ALA A 17 19.71 6.44 -0.17
CA ALA A 17 19.06 5.14 -0.20
C ALA A 17 18.52 4.83 1.21
N MET A 18 17.19 4.69 1.34
CA MET A 18 16.59 4.27 2.60
C MET A 18 16.93 2.81 2.89
N SER A 19 17.21 2.50 4.15
CA SER A 19 17.48 1.15 4.62
C SER A 19 16.23 0.54 5.26
N SER A 20 16.14 -0.80 5.29
CA SER A 20 15.14 -1.47 6.12
C SER A 20 15.29 -1.06 7.58
N GLY A 21 14.16 -0.83 8.25
CA GLY A 21 14.11 -0.36 9.64
C GLY A 21 14.21 1.16 9.79
N GLU A 22 14.38 1.92 8.71
CA GLU A 22 14.33 3.38 8.78
C GLU A 22 12.89 3.86 9.04
N GLU A 23 12.76 4.74 10.04
CA GLU A 23 11.49 5.30 10.48
C GLU A 23 11.35 6.77 10.08
N PHE A 24 10.13 7.18 9.76
CA PHE A 24 9.76 8.58 9.53
C PHE A 24 8.29 8.77 9.87
N THR A 25 7.87 10.03 9.98
CA THR A 25 6.49 10.35 10.35
C THR A 25 5.78 11.19 9.29
N SER A 26 4.46 11.10 9.30
CA SER A 26 3.57 11.98 8.55
C SER A 26 2.32 12.30 9.37
N SER A 27 1.40 13.06 8.76
CA SER A 27 0.11 13.35 9.38
C SER A 27 -0.84 12.16 9.25
N GLY A 28 -1.43 11.75 10.37
CA GLY A 28 -2.64 10.93 10.37
C GLY A 28 -3.87 11.74 9.97
N THR A 29 -4.95 11.04 9.64
CA THR A 29 -6.26 11.64 9.35
C THR A 29 -7.26 11.34 10.49
N PRO A 30 -8.32 12.15 10.64
CA PRO A 30 -9.29 11.96 11.73
C PRO A 30 -9.99 10.60 11.76
N ASP A 31 -10.02 9.88 10.63
CA ASP A 31 -10.62 8.56 10.49
C ASP A 31 -9.61 7.41 10.58
N GLY A 32 -8.40 7.68 11.09
CA GLY A 32 -7.36 6.67 11.33
C GLY A 32 -6.53 6.30 10.10
N GLY A 33 -6.65 7.08 9.02
CA GLY A 33 -5.76 7.00 7.86
C GLY A 33 -4.51 7.86 8.04
N PHE A 34 -3.75 8.02 6.96
CA PHE A 34 -2.48 8.73 6.95
C PHE A 34 -2.19 9.37 5.59
N THR A 35 -1.26 10.32 5.57
CA THR A 35 -0.66 10.85 4.35
C THR A 35 0.66 10.16 4.07
N ILE A 36 1.04 10.05 2.80
CA ILE A 36 2.36 9.55 2.41
C ILE A 36 3.19 10.76 1.96
N PRO A 37 4.37 11.02 2.56
CA PRO A 37 5.26 12.07 2.09
C PRO A 37 5.71 11.81 0.64
N LYS A 38 5.80 12.87 -0.15
CA LYS A 38 6.36 12.80 -1.51
C LYS A 38 7.85 12.45 -1.47
N GLY A 39 8.32 11.81 -2.53
CA GLY A 39 9.74 11.54 -2.74
C GLY A 39 10.28 10.29 -2.04
N LEU A 40 9.40 9.50 -1.42
CA LEU A 40 9.79 8.16 -0.95
C LEU A 40 10.29 7.29 -2.12
N PRO A 41 11.41 6.58 -1.95
CA PRO A 41 11.90 5.66 -2.97
C PRO A 41 10.96 4.45 -3.14
N ASP A 42 11.18 3.69 -4.21
CA ASP A 42 10.46 2.44 -4.42
C ASP A 42 10.78 1.44 -3.29
N GLY A 43 9.73 0.90 -2.69
CA GLY A 43 9.88 0.04 -1.53
C GLY A 43 8.56 -0.35 -0.88
N ILE A 44 8.68 -1.11 0.19
CA ILE A 44 7.58 -1.50 1.07
C ILE A 44 7.75 -0.82 2.40
N TYR A 45 6.63 -0.35 2.92
CA TYR A 45 6.53 0.37 4.17
C TYR A 45 5.38 -0.21 4.99
N SER A 46 5.56 -0.23 6.31
CA SER A 46 4.47 -0.41 7.26
C SER A 46 4.17 0.91 7.92
N VAL A 47 2.93 1.11 8.33
CA VAL A 47 2.53 2.32 9.05
C VAL A 47 1.48 2.01 10.09
N SER A 48 1.56 2.71 11.21
CA SER A 48 0.53 2.76 12.26
C SER A 48 0.29 4.20 12.67
N VAL A 49 -0.96 4.55 12.96
CA VAL A 49 -1.33 5.87 13.47
C VAL A 49 -1.48 5.78 14.98
N ASP A 50 -0.78 6.65 15.70
CA ASP A 50 -0.86 6.69 17.16
C ASP A 50 -2.08 7.48 17.67
N GLU A 51 -2.26 7.51 19.00
CA GLU A 51 -3.36 8.24 19.65
C GLU A 51 -3.30 9.75 19.44
N ALA A 52 -2.13 10.30 19.11
CA ALA A 52 -1.94 11.72 18.79
C ALA A 52 -2.28 12.04 17.32
N GLY A 53 -2.63 11.03 16.51
CA GLY A 53 -2.90 11.18 15.09
C GLY A 53 -1.62 11.35 14.26
N VAL A 54 -0.47 10.88 14.76
CA VAL A 54 0.78 10.86 14.00
C VAL A 54 0.94 9.49 13.35
N ALA A 55 1.20 9.47 12.05
CA ALA A 55 1.49 8.25 11.32
C ALA A 55 2.98 7.94 11.41
N HIS A 56 3.32 6.77 11.94
CA HIS A 56 4.69 6.27 12.07
C HIS A 56 4.94 5.24 10.99
N HIS A 57 5.83 5.58 10.06
CA HIS A 57 6.18 4.75 8.92
C HIS A 57 7.51 4.06 9.19
N THR A 58 7.59 2.78 8.86
CA THR A 58 8.82 1.99 8.92
C THR A 58 9.07 1.38 7.56
N THR A 59 10.29 1.56 7.05
CA THR A 59 10.73 0.93 5.81
C THR A 59 10.92 -0.57 6.06
N VAL A 60 10.15 -1.41 5.39
CA VAL A 60 10.27 -2.87 5.50
C VAL A 60 11.37 -3.36 4.57
N SER A 61 11.37 -2.90 3.32
CA SER A 61 12.43 -3.20 2.35
C SER A 61 12.38 -2.25 1.15
N THR A 62 13.53 -2.03 0.51
CA THR A 62 13.65 -1.19 -0.68
C THR A 62 14.05 -2.03 -1.90
N LEU A 63 13.86 -1.52 -3.11
CA LEU A 63 14.29 -2.25 -4.31
C LEU A 63 15.81 -2.48 -4.34
N SER A 64 16.60 -1.53 -3.84
CA SER A 64 18.07 -1.62 -3.81
C SER A 64 18.62 -2.70 -2.87
N SER A 65 17.86 -3.11 -1.83
CA SER A 65 18.29 -4.16 -0.90
C SER A 65 17.85 -5.57 -1.34
N ARG A 66 17.14 -5.71 -2.47
CA ARG A 66 16.56 -6.98 -2.94
C ARG A 66 17.41 -7.73 -3.99
N SER A 67 18.74 -7.63 -3.93
CA SER A 67 19.67 -8.37 -4.79
C SER A 67 19.65 -9.89 -4.53
N GLU A 68 19.35 -10.65 -5.59
CA GLU A 68 19.57 -12.10 -5.84
C GLU A 68 19.03 -13.12 -4.83
N GLY A 69 17.92 -13.80 -5.19
CA GLY A 69 17.52 -15.04 -4.51
C GLY A 69 16.05 -15.45 -4.59
N ALA A 70 15.19 -14.77 -5.35
CA ALA A 70 13.79 -15.19 -5.47
C ALA A 70 13.67 -16.42 -6.40
N ALA A 71 13.68 -17.61 -5.79
CA ALA A 71 13.35 -18.86 -6.46
C ALA A 71 11.94 -18.81 -7.11
N PRO A 72 11.71 -19.57 -8.20
CA PRO A 72 10.38 -19.64 -8.82
C PRO A 72 9.37 -20.22 -7.82
N LEU A 73 8.23 -19.54 -7.64
CA LEU A 73 7.13 -20.05 -6.82
C LEU A 73 6.47 -21.22 -7.54
N ASP A 74 6.64 -22.41 -6.98
CA ASP A 74 5.90 -23.60 -7.37
C ASP A 74 4.42 -23.44 -6.96
N VAL A 75 3.54 -23.68 -7.93
CA VAL A 75 2.10 -23.51 -7.81
C VAL A 75 1.52 -24.84 -7.32
N LEU A 76 0.54 -24.77 -6.40
CA LEU A 76 -0.42 -25.80 -5.97
C LEU A 76 -0.28 -26.28 -4.51
N GLY A 77 -0.84 -25.49 -3.58
CA GLY A 77 -1.21 -25.96 -2.25
C GLY A 77 -2.71 -25.77 -2.01
N ALA A 78 -3.51 -26.81 -2.24
CA ALA A 78 -4.94 -26.80 -1.94
C ALA A 78 -5.17 -26.74 -0.42
N VAL A 79 -5.56 -25.58 0.09
CA VAL A 79 -5.92 -25.42 1.51
C VAL A 79 -7.31 -26.03 1.75
N LYS A 80 -7.34 -27.21 2.39
CA LYS A 80 -8.58 -27.81 2.93
C LYS A 80 -9.13 -26.92 4.05
N ARG A 81 -10.21 -26.19 3.76
CA ARG A 81 -11.00 -25.47 4.78
C ARG A 81 -11.67 -26.46 5.73
N ARG A 82 -11.21 -26.54 6.98
CA ARG A 82 -11.98 -27.13 8.09
C ARG A 82 -13.20 -26.25 8.35
N ARG A 83 -14.39 -26.79 8.15
CA ARG A 83 -15.65 -26.17 8.59
C ARG A 83 -15.79 -26.41 10.10
N SER A 84 -15.76 -25.34 10.88
CA SER A 84 -16.10 -25.38 12.30
C SER A 84 -17.18 -24.35 12.59
N GLY A 85 -18.28 -24.81 13.20
CA GLY A 85 -19.14 -24.05 14.10
C GLY A 85 -20.18 -23.12 13.46
N GLY A 86 -21.44 -23.28 13.86
CA GLY A 86 -22.55 -22.42 13.44
C GLY A 86 -22.30 -20.96 13.79
N ALA A 87 -22.36 -20.09 12.79
CA ALA A 87 -22.26 -18.65 12.92
C ALA A 87 -23.55 -18.01 12.43
N THR A 88 -24.05 -17.02 13.17
CA THR A 88 -25.04 -16.06 12.73
C THR A 88 -24.56 -15.43 11.41
N LEU A 89 -25.34 -15.55 10.34
CA LEU A 89 -24.98 -15.04 9.01
C LEU A 89 -24.97 -13.52 9.03
N GLN A 90 -23.81 -12.90 9.27
CA GLN A 90 -23.62 -11.49 8.95
C GLN A 90 -23.33 -11.33 7.47
N LYS A 91 -23.91 -10.29 6.85
CA LYS A 91 -23.63 -9.93 5.46
C LYS A 91 -22.13 -9.67 5.32
N ARG A 92 -21.53 -10.27 4.29
CA ARG A 92 -20.13 -10.09 3.93
C ARG A 92 -20.09 -9.65 2.49
N ASP A 93 -19.60 -8.46 2.25
CA ASP A 93 -19.60 -7.85 0.92
C ASP A 93 -18.33 -7.04 0.67
N TRP A 94 -18.06 -6.90 -0.62
CA TRP A 94 -17.00 -6.06 -1.13
C TRP A 94 -17.61 -4.73 -1.59
N GLY A 95 -17.14 -3.63 -1.00
CA GLY A 95 -17.33 -2.29 -1.54
C GLY A 95 -16.26 -1.98 -2.57
N PHE A 96 -16.55 -1.11 -3.53
CA PHE A 96 -15.59 -0.58 -4.49
C PHE A 96 -15.78 0.93 -4.63
N ASP A 97 -14.67 1.66 -4.69
CA ASP A 97 -14.65 3.08 -5.00
C ASP A 97 -13.47 3.35 -5.96
N CYS A 98 -13.63 4.36 -6.80
CA CYS A 98 -12.69 4.72 -7.86
C CYS A 98 -12.01 6.09 -7.64
N GLY A 99 -12.08 6.65 -6.42
CA GLY A 99 -11.25 7.73 -5.87
C GLY A 99 -11.21 9.09 -6.59
N GLY A 100 -11.96 9.23 -7.69
CA GLY A 100 -11.94 10.39 -8.58
C GLY A 100 -11.53 10.09 -10.03
N GLY A 101 -11.08 8.86 -10.33
CA GLY A 101 -10.81 8.38 -11.69
C GLY A 101 -9.58 8.98 -12.37
N ARG A 102 -8.62 9.51 -11.62
CA ARG A 102 -7.36 10.02 -12.19
C ARG A 102 -6.54 8.90 -12.82
N GLU A 103 -5.99 9.19 -13.99
CA GLU A 103 -5.07 8.29 -14.69
C GLU A 103 -3.71 8.28 -14.00
N MET A 104 -3.13 7.09 -13.85
CA MET A 104 -1.85 6.86 -13.20
C MET A 104 -0.85 6.28 -14.19
N ASN A 105 0.43 6.50 -13.91
CA ASN A 105 1.49 5.92 -14.71
C ASN A 105 1.48 4.40 -14.54
N HIS A 106 1.44 3.67 -15.66
CA HIS A 106 1.30 2.21 -15.67
C HIS A 106 2.43 1.53 -14.91
N GLN A 107 3.68 1.91 -15.21
CA GLN A 107 4.86 1.32 -14.59
C GLN A 107 4.90 1.60 -13.08
N ALA A 108 4.55 2.80 -12.65
CA ALA A 108 4.48 3.16 -11.22
C ALA A 108 3.43 2.31 -10.50
N THR A 109 2.24 2.17 -11.09
CA THR A 109 1.16 1.33 -10.54
C THR A 109 1.54 -0.14 -10.47
N ASP A 110 2.07 -0.70 -11.56
CA ASP A 110 2.48 -2.11 -11.62
C ASP A 110 3.59 -2.40 -10.60
N THR A 111 4.57 -1.48 -10.46
CA THR A 111 5.66 -1.59 -9.48
C THR A 111 5.11 -1.59 -8.05
N ALA A 112 4.23 -0.64 -7.71
CA ALA A 112 3.63 -0.55 -6.37
C ALA A 112 2.82 -1.81 -6.02
N VAL A 113 1.99 -2.29 -6.95
CA VAL A 113 1.18 -3.50 -6.80
C VAL A 113 2.05 -4.74 -6.63
N ASP A 114 3.05 -4.93 -7.49
CA ASP A 114 3.94 -6.08 -7.44
C ASP A 114 4.77 -6.11 -6.16
N LEU A 115 5.25 -4.95 -5.71
CA LEU A 115 5.95 -4.82 -4.44
C LEU A 115 5.07 -5.32 -3.29
N LEU A 116 3.82 -4.84 -3.18
CA LEU A 116 2.92 -5.24 -2.10
C LEU A 116 2.53 -6.70 -2.18
N ARG A 117 2.23 -7.20 -3.38
CA ARG A 117 1.89 -8.61 -3.61
C ARG A 117 3.01 -9.54 -3.17
N ARG A 118 4.26 -9.19 -3.49
CA ARG A 118 5.45 -9.95 -3.06
C ARG A 118 5.60 -9.92 -1.55
N GLU A 119 5.38 -8.76 -0.91
CA GLU A 119 5.42 -8.63 0.54
C GLU A 119 4.38 -9.51 1.23
N CYS A 120 3.15 -9.53 0.72
CA CYS A 120 2.10 -10.38 1.24
C CYS A 120 2.42 -11.87 1.04
N GLY A 121 3.04 -12.22 -0.09
CA GLY A 121 3.60 -13.56 -0.31
C GLY A 121 2.60 -14.68 -0.01
N GLY A 122 3.03 -15.65 0.80
CA GLY A 122 2.21 -16.79 1.23
C GLY A 122 1.30 -16.53 2.44
N GLY A 123 1.22 -15.30 2.95
CA GLY A 123 0.42 -14.97 4.13
C GLY A 123 1.18 -14.16 5.17
N LYS A 124 1.62 -12.94 4.84
CA LYS A 124 2.24 -12.04 5.83
C LYS A 124 1.22 -11.63 6.88
N THR A 125 1.48 -11.93 8.15
CA THR A 125 0.64 -11.49 9.27
C THR A 125 0.77 -9.97 9.46
N VAL A 126 -0.38 -9.30 9.52
CA VAL A 126 -0.51 -7.86 9.79
C VAL A 126 -1.42 -7.69 10.99
N GLY A 127 -1.02 -6.88 11.97
CA GLY A 127 -1.84 -6.56 13.14
C GLY A 127 -2.92 -5.52 12.83
N VAL A 128 -4.04 -5.56 13.53
CA VAL A 128 -5.07 -4.52 13.45
C VAL A 128 -4.46 -3.16 13.80
N GLY A 129 -4.77 -2.13 12.99
CA GLY A 129 -4.18 -0.79 13.12
C GLY A 129 -2.80 -0.65 12.46
N THR A 130 -2.24 -1.74 11.93
CA THR A 130 -1.06 -1.69 11.05
C THR A 130 -1.51 -1.78 9.60
N HIS A 131 -0.89 -0.97 8.75
CA HIS A 131 -1.14 -0.94 7.32
C HIS A 131 0.17 -1.19 6.57
N LEU A 132 0.07 -1.78 5.39
CA LEU A 132 1.19 -2.02 4.49
C LEU A 132 0.96 -1.24 3.20
N TYR A 133 2.01 -0.65 2.65
CA TYR A 133 1.95 -0.09 1.30
C TYR A 133 3.27 -0.27 0.56
N GLY A 134 3.16 -0.46 -0.75
CA GLY A 134 4.26 -0.43 -1.71
C GLY A 134 4.25 0.88 -2.47
N ILE A 135 5.42 1.48 -2.67
CA ILE A 135 5.63 2.69 -3.47
C ILE A 135 6.25 2.32 -4.81
N GLY A 136 5.67 2.84 -5.89
CA GLY A 136 6.25 2.82 -7.23
C GLY A 136 6.36 4.22 -7.81
N ASN A 137 7.54 4.55 -8.34
CA ASN A 137 7.86 5.85 -8.93
C ASN A 137 8.19 5.66 -10.42
N SER A 138 7.44 6.31 -11.31
CA SER A 138 7.79 6.37 -12.74
C SER A 138 7.06 7.53 -13.43
N GLY A 139 7.69 8.12 -14.43
CA GLY A 139 7.10 9.20 -15.23
C GLY A 139 6.67 10.43 -14.42
N GLY A 140 7.32 10.70 -13.29
CA GLY A 140 6.95 11.79 -12.38
C GLY A 140 5.72 11.51 -11.50
N HIS A 141 5.14 10.31 -11.59
CA HIS A 141 4.08 9.86 -10.70
C HIS A 141 4.68 9.00 -9.58
N GLN A 142 4.13 9.18 -8.39
CA GLN A 142 4.33 8.29 -7.26
C GLN A 142 2.99 7.64 -6.94
N VAL A 143 2.93 6.32 -6.97
CA VAL A 143 1.72 5.53 -6.68
C VAL A 143 1.99 4.69 -5.44
N ALA A 144 1.02 4.65 -4.52
CA ALA A 144 1.03 3.67 -3.44
C ALA A 144 -0.08 2.64 -3.65
N ALA A 145 0.31 1.37 -3.60
CA ALA A 145 -0.61 0.24 -3.48
C ALA A 145 -0.61 -0.22 -2.02
N PHE A 146 -1.79 -0.39 -1.43
CA PHE A 146 -1.92 -0.55 0.01
C PHE A 146 -2.84 -1.71 0.41
N PHE A 147 -2.56 -2.24 1.60
CA PHE A 147 -3.39 -3.15 2.37
C PHE A 147 -3.57 -2.56 3.78
N CYS A 148 -4.81 -2.30 4.16
CA CYS A 148 -5.14 -1.69 5.44
C CYS A 148 -5.94 -2.68 6.30
N LEU A 149 -5.47 -3.00 7.51
CA LEU A 149 -6.24 -3.82 8.45
C LEU A 149 -6.80 -2.95 9.59
N PHE A 150 -8.11 -2.81 9.64
CA PHE A 150 -8.83 -1.98 10.60
C PHE A 150 -9.46 -2.77 11.74
N ASP A 151 -9.95 -3.97 11.44
CA ASP A 151 -10.61 -4.83 12.39
C ASP A 151 -10.51 -6.28 11.93
N HIS A 152 -10.30 -7.18 12.88
CA HIS A 152 -10.29 -8.62 12.68
C HIS A 152 -10.31 -9.32 14.05
N ASN A 153 -10.87 -10.53 14.11
CA ASN A 153 -10.76 -11.42 15.27
C ASN A 153 -10.19 -12.78 14.82
N PRO A 154 -8.96 -13.17 15.25
CA PRO A 154 -8.05 -12.47 16.18
C PRO A 154 -7.56 -11.13 15.60
N SER A 155 -6.95 -10.26 16.43
CA SER A 155 -6.47 -8.89 16.08
C SER A 155 -5.30 -8.84 15.09
N GLU A 156 -5.23 -9.80 14.18
CA GLU A 156 -4.27 -9.92 13.11
C GLU A 156 -4.91 -10.68 11.94
N ARG A 157 -4.44 -10.39 10.73
CA ARG A 157 -4.84 -11.09 9.51
C ARG A 157 -3.63 -11.31 8.61
N ALA A 158 -3.59 -12.46 7.96
CA ALA A 158 -2.63 -12.69 6.89
C ALA A 158 -3.05 -11.96 5.61
N CYS A 159 -2.16 -11.12 5.06
CA CYS A 159 -2.24 -10.63 3.69
C CYS A 159 -1.64 -11.67 2.74
N TYR A 160 -2.34 -12.04 1.67
CA TYR A 160 -1.87 -13.03 0.69
C TYR A 160 -1.66 -12.39 -0.68
N ASN A 161 -0.60 -12.79 -1.39
CA ASN A 161 -0.36 -12.39 -2.79
C ASN A 161 -1.58 -12.70 -3.67
N SER A 162 -2.16 -13.89 -3.52
CA SER A 162 -3.32 -14.31 -4.31
C SER A 162 -4.56 -13.45 -4.06
N GLU A 163 -4.79 -13.05 -2.81
CA GLU A 163 -5.92 -12.17 -2.47
C GLU A 163 -5.67 -10.76 -3.03
N ALA A 164 -4.49 -10.20 -2.78
CA ALA A 164 -4.08 -8.90 -3.32
C ALA A 164 -4.22 -8.85 -4.86
N GLY A 165 -3.72 -9.87 -5.56
CA GLY A 165 -3.84 -9.98 -7.02
C GLY A 165 -5.30 -9.97 -7.49
N LEU A 166 -6.16 -10.79 -6.88
CA LEU A 166 -7.59 -10.81 -7.20
C LEU A 166 -8.28 -9.47 -6.90
N ARG A 167 -7.86 -8.76 -5.84
CA ARG A 167 -8.47 -7.47 -5.48
C ARG A 167 -8.07 -6.37 -6.46
N TYR A 168 -6.81 -6.30 -6.84
CA TYR A 168 -6.34 -5.32 -7.83
C TYR A 168 -6.92 -5.55 -9.23
N GLU A 169 -7.09 -6.81 -9.62
CA GLU A 169 -7.80 -7.15 -10.85
C GLU A 169 -9.26 -6.69 -10.78
N ALA A 170 -9.96 -6.93 -9.66
CA ALA A 170 -11.34 -6.49 -9.49
C ALA A 170 -11.49 -4.97 -9.52
N ILE A 171 -10.58 -4.23 -8.87
CA ILE A 171 -10.54 -2.75 -8.95
C ILE A 171 -10.35 -2.32 -10.40
N THR A 172 -9.44 -2.94 -11.14
CA THR A 172 -9.21 -2.63 -12.57
C THR A 172 -10.47 -2.88 -13.41
N GLN A 173 -11.21 -3.95 -13.15
CA GLN A 173 -12.45 -4.25 -13.86
C GLN A 173 -13.58 -3.24 -13.56
N VAL A 174 -13.66 -2.73 -12.33
CA VAL A 174 -14.70 -1.79 -11.89
C VAL A 174 -14.36 -0.35 -12.25
N CYS A 175 -13.14 0.08 -11.95
CA CYS A 175 -12.70 1.47 -12.07
C CYS A 175 -11.98 1.78 -13.39
N GLY A 176 -11.54 0.76 -14.12
CA GLY A 176 -10.74 0.88 -15.33
C GLY A 176 -9.24 0.70 -15.07
N TRP A 177 -8.52 0.40 -16.15
CA TRP A 177 -7.06 0.22 -16.13
C TRP A 177 -6.34 1.49 -15.69
N TYR A 178 -5.42 1.32 -14.73
CA TYR A 178 -4.54 2.38 -14.23
C TYR A 178 -5.28 3.62 -13.73
N ARG A 179 -6.46 3.40 -13.14
CA ARG A 179 -7.25 4.39 -12.42
C ARG A 179 -7.22 4.12 -10.93
N GLU A 180 -7.19 5.19 -10.14
CA GLU A 180 -7.24 5.07 -8.68
C GLU A 180 -8.48 4.30 -8.24
N GLY A 181 -8.34 3.52 -7.17
CA GLY A 181 -9.46 2.80 -6.60
C GLY A 181 -9.07 1.82 -5.51
N TRP A 182 -10.07 1.38 -4.76
CA TRP A 182 -9.92 0.44 -3.66
C TRP A 182 -11.15 -0.43 -3.51
N THR A 183 -10.97 -1.51 -2.75
CA THR A 183 -12.04 -2.43 -2.38
C THR A 183 -11.99 -2.76 -0.91
N ASP A 184 -13.16 -2.64 -0.28
CA ASP A 184 -13.35 -2.75 1.15
C ASP A 184 -14.05 -4.06 1.48
N TRP A 185 -13.52 -4.83 2.42
CA TRP A 185 -14.21 -5.98 2.98
C TRP A 185 -14.99 -5.56 4.22
N TYR A 186 -16.30 -5.79 4.18
CA TYR A 186 -17.18 -5.58 5.30
C TYR A 186 -17.62 -6.90 5.93
N SER A 187 -17.64 -6.94 7.26
CA SER A 187 -18.36 -7.95 8.04
C SER A 187 -19.44 -7.25 8.83
N GLY A 188 -20.69 -7.39 8.38
CA GLY A 188 -21.80 -6.58 8.89
C GLY A 188 -21.62 -5.11 8.54
N SER A 189 -21.60 -4.23 9.54
CA SER A 189 -21.35 -2.79 9.39
C SER A 189 -19.88 -2.40 9.57
N THR A 190 -19.00 -3.37 9.83
CA THR A 190 -17.60 -3.11 10.14
C THR A 190 -16.75 -3.28 8.89
N LYS A 191 -16.05 -2.22 8.49
CA LYS A 191 -14.95 -2.30 7.51
C LYS A 191 -13.76 -2.98 8.20
N GLU A 192 -13.45 -4.21 7.80
CA GLU A 192 -12.36 -4.99 8.40
C GLU A 192 -11.02 -4.66 7.74
N TYR A 193 -10.97 -4.67 6.40
CA TYR A 193 -9.74 -4.35 5.67
C TYR A 193 -10.00 -3.86 4.25
N THR A 194 -8.98 -3.24 3.66
CA THR A 194 -9.03 -2.67 2.31
C THR A 194 -7.79 -3.07 1.52
N TYR A 195 -7.96 -3.31 0.22
CA TYR A 195 -6.88 -3.26 -0.76
C TYR A 195 -7.15 -2.12 -1.72
N GLY A 196 -6.13 -1.36 -2.10
CA GLY A 196 -6.30 -0.30 -3.09
C GLY A 196 -5.00 0.25 -3.61
N TYR A 197 -5.10 1.17 -4.57
CA TYR A 197 -3.97 1.95 -5.04
C TYR A 197 -4.41 3.32 -5.53
N HIS A 198 -3.60 4.34 -5.24
CA HIS A 198 -3.80 5.69 -5.73
C HIS A 198 -2.49 6.48 -5.77
N LEU A 199 -2.56 7.68 -6.37
CA LEU A 199 -1.46 8.62 -6.41
C LEU A 199 -1.13 9.13 -5.01
N VAL A 200 0.16 9.21 -4.71
CA VAL A 200 0.66 9.96 -3.56
C VAL A 200 0.59 11.45 -3.87
N ASP A 201 -0.19 12.16 -3.07
CA ASP A 201 -0.34 13.62 -3.12
C ASP A 201 -0.69 14.15 -1.72
N ASP A 202 -0.45 15.44 -1.49
CA ASP A 202 -0.40 16.01 -0.13
C ASP A 202 -1.77 16.02 0.59
N ASN A 203 -2.86 15.76 -0.13
CA ASN A 203 -4.24 15.76 0.37
C ASN A 203 -4.92 14.39 0.34
N LYS A 204 -4.16 13.32 0.08
CA LYS A 204 -4.73 11.98 -0.10
C LYS A 204 -4.75 11.23 1.23
N ASN A 205 -5.93 10.76 1.61
CA ASN A 205 -6.17 9.95 2.80
C ASN A 205 -5.97 8.47 2.48
N PHE A 206 -4.82 7.91 2.85
CA PHE A 206 -4.54 6.50 2.72
C PHE A 206 -5.10 5.76 3.93
N CYS A 207 -5.80 4.64 3.71
CA CYS A 207 -6.33 3.81 4.79
C CYS A 207 -7.24 4.55 5.79
N GLY A 208 -7.90 5.64 5.42
CA GLY A 208 -8.97 6.19 6.24
C GLY A 208 -10.15 5.22 6.40
N ARG A 209 -10.74 5.10 7.60
CA ARG A 209 -11.95 4.26 7.76
C ARG A 209 -13.13 4.75 6.92
N ASN A 210 -13.16 6.04 6.60
CA ASN A 210 -14.22 6.68 5.82
C ASN A 210 -13.70 7.23 4.48
N HIS A 211 -12.54 6.75 4.01
CA HIS A 211 -12.03 7.14 2.70
C HIS A 211 -12.96 6.74 1.57
#